data_AF-A0A0N0K3E2-F1
#
_entry.id   AF-A0A0N0K3E2-F1
#
_cell.length_a   1.000
_cell.length_b   1.000
_cell.length_c   1.000
_cell.angle_alpha   90.00
_cell.angle_beta   90.00
_cell.angle_gamma   90.00
#
_symmetry.space_group_name_H-M   'P 1'
#
loop_
_entity.id
_entity.type
_entity.pdbx_description
1 polymer ?
#
loop_
_entity_poly.entity_id
_entity_poly.type
_entity_poly.pdbx_seq_one_letter_code
_entity_poly.pdbx_strand_id
1 'polypeptide(L)'
;MATRVAETVTVDLGEFAERAAARVREGGYESLSEVIRAGLEALDREDAAFDEVIRAAVAEARADPRPPVPIDQAFAEVYAYIASRRQDG
;
A
#
# COMPACT_ATOMS: atom_id res chain seq x y z
N MET A 1 -16.96 -27.62 -3.51
CA MET A 1 -17.00 -26.49 -2.55
C MET A 1 -16.11 -26.85 -1.39
N ALA A 2 -14.90 -26.31 -1.33
CA ALA A 2 -13.99 -26.60 -0.23
C ALA A 2 -14.51 -25.90 1.03
N THR A 3 -15.00 -26.67 2.00
CA THR A 3 -15.24 -26.19 3.35
C THR A 3 -13.90 -25.72 3.90
N ARG A 4 -13.69 -24.40 3.99
CA ARG A 4 -12.59 -23.85 4.79
C ARG A 4 -12.90 -24.24 6.23
N VAL A 5 -12.15 -25.19 6.77
CA VAL A 5 -12.15 -25.46 8.21
C VAL A 5 -11.57 -24.20 8.86
N ALA A 6 -12.37 -23.53 9.69
CA ALA A 6 -11.91 -22.37 10.44
C ALA A 6 -10.92 -22.87 11.51
N GLU A 7 -9.63 -22.79 11.21
CA GLU A 7 -8.58 -23.09 12.17
C GLU A 7 -8.49 -21.95 13.19
N THR A 8 -8.56 -22.29 14.47
CA THR A 8 -8.36 -21.33 15.56
C THR A 8 -6.87 -21.02 15.65
N VAL A 9 -6.50 -19.75 15.45
CA VAL A 9 -5.12 -19.28 15.54
C VAL A 9 -4.96 -18.42 16.79
N THR A 10 -3.95 -18.72 17.61
CA THR A 10 -3.54 -17.87 18.73
C THR A 10 -2.45 -16.91 18.25
N VAL A 11 -2.66 -15.62 18.45
CA VAL A 11 -1.71 -14.57 18.08
C VAL A 11 -1.45 -13.66 19.27
N ASP A 12 -0.23 -13.15 19.38
CA ASP A 12 0.11 -12.05 20.30
C ASP A 12 0.00 -10.73 19.54
N LEU A 13 -0.86 -9.84 20.01
CA LEU A 13 -1.09 -8.53 19.40
C LEU A 13 -0.16 -7.45 19.96
N GLY A 14 0.60 -7.73 21.02
CA GLY A 14 1.46 -6.75 21.67
C GLY A 14 0.70 -5.46 22.03
N GLU A 15 1.24 -4.31 21.62
CA GLU A 15 0.64 -2.99 21.86
C GLU A 15 -0.74 -2.79 21.21
N PHE A 16 -1.09 -3.59 20.18
CA PHE A 16 -2.37 -3.48 19.49
C PHE A 16 -3.52 -4.13 20.25
N ALA A 17 -3.24 -4.93 21.29
CA ALA A 17 -4.28 -5.60 22.08
C ALA A 17 -5.28 -4.60 22.69
N GLU A 18 -4.79 -3.51 23.30
CA GLU A 18 -5.63 -2.46 23.89
C GLU A 18 -6.41 -1.69 22.84
N ARG A 19 -5.79 -1.43 21.68
CA ARG A 19 -6.46 -0.76 20.55
C ARG A 19 -7.60 -1.61 20.01
N ALA A 20 -7.40 -2.92 19.87
CA ALA A 20 -8.44 -3.83 19.44
C ALA A 20 -9.56 -3.96 20.49
N ALA A 21 -9.21 -4.04 21.77
CA ALA A 21 -10.17 -4.10 22.86
C ALA A 21 -11.00 -2.81 22.98
N ALA A 22 -10.41 -1.64 22.73
CA ALA A 22 -11.12 -0.36 22.71
C ALA A 22 -12.24 -0.36 21.66
N ARG A 23 -11.98 -0.86 20.45
CA ARG A 23 -12.98 -0.95 19.37
C ARG A 23 -14.20 -1.80 19.72
N VAL A 24 -13.99 -2.87 20.49
CA VAL A 24 -15.08 -3.70 21.02
C VAL A 24 -15.83 -2.96 22.14
N ARG A 25 -15.11 -2.33 23.09
CA ARG A 25 -15.73 -1.55 24.18
C ARG A 25 -16.57 -0.38 23.69
N GLU A 26 -16.15 0.25 22.60
CA GLU A 26 -16.86 1.34 21.93
C GLU A 26 -18.12 0.85 21.18
N GLY A 27 -18.34 -0.47 21.11
CA GLY A 27 -19.50 -1.08 20.45
C GLY A 27 -19.40 -1.11 18.92
N GLY A 28 -18.23 -0.82 18.36
CA GLY A 28 -18.01 -0.86 16.91
C GLY A 28 -17.85 -2.28 16.35
N TYR A 29 -17.61 -3.27 17.22
CA TYR A 29 -17.39 -4.68 16.86
C TYR A 29 -17.89 -5.57 18.01
N GLU A 30 -18.38 -6.76 17.67
CA GLU A 30 -18.90 -7.74 18.63
C GLU A 30 -17.78 -8.52 19.35
N SER A 31 -16.60 -8.61 18.73
CA SER A 31 -15.48 -9.38 19.29
C SER A 31 -14.10 -8.93 18.77
N LEU A 32 -13.05 -9.31 19.48
CA LEU A 32 -11.65 -9.13 19.02
C LEU A 32 -11.41 -9.83 17.68
N SER A 33 -11.94 -11.04 17.49
CA SER A 33 -11.80 -11.77 16.23
C SER A 33 -12.41 -11.02 15.06
N GLU A 34 -13.50 -10.29 15.27
CA GLU A 34 -14.11 -9.44 14.26
C GLU A 34 -13.24 -8.22 13.93
N VAL A 35 -12.68 -7.56 14.95
CA VAL A 35 -11.74 -6.46 14.75
C VAL A 35 -10.54 -6.90 13.91
N ILE A 36 -9.99 -8.08 14.18
CA ILE A 36 -8.85 -8.63 13.43
C ILE A 36 -9.24 -8.95 11.99
N ARG A 37 -10.40 -9.58 11.75
CA ARG A 37 -10.89 -9.84 10.39
C ARG A 37 -11.09 -8.55 9.60
N ALA A 38 -11.75 -7.55 10.21
CA ALA A 38 -11.95 -6.25 9.57
C ALA A 38 -10.61 -5.53 9.29
N GLY A 39 -9.61 -5.71 10.17
CA GLY A 39 -8.26 -5.22 9.94
C GLY A 39 -7.58 -5.87 8.74
N LEU A 40 -7.71 -7.19 8.58
CA LEU A 40 -7.17 -7.91 7.42
C LEU A 40 -7.88 -7.52 6.13
N GLU A 41 -9.21 -7.38 6.15
CA GLU A 41 -9.98 -6.91 4.99
C GLU A 41 -9.61 -5.47 4.59
N ALA A 42 -9.28 -4.62 5.57
CA ALA A 42 -8.77 -3.28 5.28
C ALA A 42 -7.38 -3.32 4.65
N LEU A 43 -6.48 -4.15 5.18
CA LEU A 43 -5.15 -4.36 4.62
C LEU A 43 -5.22 -4.89 3.18
N ASP A 44 -6.06 -5.89 2.91
CA ASP A 44 -6.26 -6.43 1.56
C ASP A 44 -6.72 -5.35 0.56
N ARG A 45 -7.59 -4.42 0.99
CA ARG A 45 -8.01 -3.28 0.16
C ARG A 45 -6.88 -2.30 -0.11
N GLU A 46 -6.06 -2.01 0.90
CA GLU A 46 -4.91 -1.11 0.76
C GLU A 46 -3.86 -1.71 -0.19
N ASP A 47 -3.56 -3.00 -0.03
CA ASP A 47 -2.65 -3.74 -0.90
C ASP A 47 -3.17 -3.79 -2.33
N ALA A 48 -4.46 -4.06 -2.54
CA ALA A 48 -5.05 -4.08 -3.88
C ALA A 48 -4.96 -2.71 -4.57
N ALA A 49 -5.23 -1.62 -3.85
CA ALA A 49 -5.12 -0.27 -4.38
C ALA A 49 -3.67 0.08 -4.74
N PHE A 50 -2.71 -0.32 -3.90
CA PHE A 50 -1.28 -0.13 -4.19
C PHE A 50 -0.84 -0.94 -5.42
N ASP A 51 -1.25 -2.20 -5.51
CA ASP A 51 -0.97 -3.09 -6.64
C ASP A 51 -1.47 -2.50 -7.96
N GLU A 52 -2.68 -1.91 -7.96
CA GLU A 52 -3.25 -1.25 -9.15
C GLU A 52 -2.38 -0.07 -9.62
N VAL A 53 -1.91 0.75 -8.68
CA VAL A 53 -1.02 1.88 -9.00
C VAL A 53 0.29 1.39 -9.63
N ILE A 54 0.92 0.36 -9.06
CA ILE A 54 2.17 -0.19 -9.59
C ILE A 54 1.94 -0.82 -10.97
N ARG A 55 0.86 -1.58 -11.15
CA ARG A 55 0.53 -2.18 -12.46
C ARG A 55 0.29 -1.11 -13.52
N ALA A 56 -0.41 -0.04 -13.18
CA ALA A 56 -0.65 1.08 -14.09
C ALA A 56 0.67 1.75 -14.50
N ALA A 57 1.56 2.05 -13.53
CA ALA A 57 2.87 2.66 -13.82
C ALA A 57 3.75 1.77 -14.71
N VAL A 58 3.75 0.45 -14.49
CA VAL A 58 4.48 -0.51 -15.34
C VAL A 58 3.87 -0.58 -16.74
N ALA A 59 2.55 -0.59 -16.86
CA ALA A 59 1.87 -0.60 -18.15
C ALA A 59 2.17 0.67 -18.95
N GLU A 60 2.13 1.84 -18.30
CA GLU A 60 2.50 3.12 -18.90
C GLU A 60 3.95 3.10 -19.40
N ALA A 61 4.90 2.70 -18.55
CA ALA A 61 6.32 2.64 -18.92
C ALA A 61 6.59 1.65 -20.07
N ARG A 62 5.83 0.55 -20.16
CA ARG A 62 5.94 -0.40 -21.28
C ARG A 62 5.30 0.10 -22.56
N ALA A 63 4.25 0.91 -22.46
CA ALA A 63 3.55 1.48 -23.60
C ALA A 63 4.24 2.75 -24.14
N ASP A 64 5.17 3.33 -23.38
CA ASP A 64 5.92 4.51 -23.77
C ASP A 64 6.76 4.26 -25.04
N PRO A 65 6.45 4.94 -26.17
CA PRO A 65 7.17 4.74 -27.43
C PRO A 65 8.51 5.51 -27.47
N ARG A 66 8.82 6.32 -26.45
CA ARG A 66 10.07 7.10 -26.43
C ARG A 66 11.27 6.17 -26.39
N PRO A 67 12.34 6.48 -27.14
CA PRO A 67 13.54 5.66 -27.12
C PRO A 67 14.22 5.73 -25.74
N PRO A 68 14.94 4.67 -25.32
CA PRO A 68 15.77 4.72 -24.12
C PRO A 68 16.80 5.86 -24.20
N VAL A 69 16.99 6.56 -23.09
CA VAL A 69 17.99 7.62 -22.95
C VAL A 69 19.16 7.10 -22.12
N PRO A 70 20.42 7.33 -22.51
CA PRO A 70 21.58 7.02 -21.68
C PRO A 70 21.47 7.69 -20.31
N ILE A 71 21.85 6.98 -19.24
CA ILE A 71 21.63 7.46 -17.87
C ILE A 71 22.33 8.81 -17.58
N ASP A 72 23.54 9.01 -18.11
CA ASP A 72 24.29 10.26 -17.96
C ASP A 72 23.56 11.44 -18.60
N GLN A 73 22.93 11.22 -19.76
CA GLN A 73 22.13 12.24 -20.43
C GLN A 73 20.85 12.55 -19.64
N ALA A 74 20.16 11.53 -19.13
CA ALA A 74 18.94 11.72 -18.34
C ALA A 74 19.21 12.57 -17.08
N PHE A 75 20.30 12.29 -16.35
CA PHE A 75 20.67 13.09 -15.18
C PHE A 75 21.06 14.52 -15.55
N ALA A 76 21.81 14.72 -16.64
CA ALA A 76 22.16 16.06 -17.11
C ALA A 76 20.92 16.92 -17.38
N GLU A 77 19.89 16.35 -18.04
CA GLU A 77 18.62 17.03 -18.30
C GLU A 77 17.87 17.38 -17.00
N VAL A 78 17.81 16.45 -16.04
CA VAL A 78 17.17 16.69 -14.73
C VAL A 78 17.89 17.79 -13.95
N TYR A 79 19.22 17.79 -13.91
CA TYR A 79 19.98 18.82 -13.20
C TYR A 79 19.82 20.20 -13.83
N ALA A 80 19.81 20.28 -15.16
CA ALA A 80 19.57 21.53 -15.87
C ALA A 80 18.18 22.10 -15.53
N TYR A 81 17.15 21.24 -15.49
CA TYR A 81 15.79 21.64 -15.11
C TYR A 81 15.67 22.13 -13.66
N ILE A 82 16.32 21.45 -12.71
CA ILE A 82 16.34 21.88 -11.30
C ILE A 82 17.06 23.22 -11.16
N ALA A 83 18.16 23.42 -11.90
CA ALA A 83 18.92 24.66 -11.89
C ALA A 83 18.11 25.84 -12.44
N SER A 84 17.34 25.65 -13.53
CA SER A 84 16.48 26.71 -14.07
C SER A 84 15.38 27.12 -13.10
N ARG A 85 14.72 26.16 -12.43
CA ARG A 85 13.70 26.46 -11.41
C ARG A 85 14.22 27.22 -10.19
N ARG A 86 15.51 27.08 -9.86
CA ARG A 86 16.14 27.84 -8.76
C ARG A 86 16.49 29.27 -9.14
N GLN A 87 16.56 29.59 -10.43
CA GLN A 87 16.85 30.94 -10.93
C GLN A 87 15.56 31.77 -11.11
N ASP A 88 14.41 31.12 -11.23
CA ASP A 88 13.10 31.74 -11.47
C ASP A 88 12.28 32.03 -10.19
N GLY A 89 12.83 31.79 -8.99
CA GLY A 89 12.19 32.04 -7.69
C GLY A 89 13.07 32.84 -6.75
#